data_AF-A0AAU3GJ30-F1
#
_entry.id   AF-A0AAU3GJ30-F1
#
_cell.length_a   1.000
_cell.length_b   1.000
_cell.length_c   1.000
_cell.angle_alpha   90.00
_cell.angle_beta   90.00
_cell.angle_gamma   90.00
#
_symmetry.space_group_name_H-M   'P 1'
#
loop_
_entity.id
_entity.type
_entity.pdbx_description
1 polymer ?
#
loop_
_entity_poly.entity_id
_entity_poly.type
_entity_poly.pdbx_seq_one_letter_code
_entity_poly.pdbx_strand_id
1 'polypeptide(L)' 'MTWRWRYENANGGEVTDGPLPREIFPSQADAESWLGENWRTLLDSGVEQVSLLEDDKVEYGGMSLRAE' A
#
# COMPACT_ATOMS: atom_id res chain seq x y z
N MET A 1 3.62 -5.07 -16.84
CA MET A 1 2.69 -4.30 -15.99
C MET A 1 2.82 -4.88 -14.61
N THR A 2 3.39 -4.12 -13.69
CA THR A 2 3.89 -4.61 -12.41
C THR A 2 3.21 -3.77 -11.35
N TRP A 3 2.33 -4.35 -10.54
CA TRP A 3 1.57 -3.59 -9.56
C TRP A 3 2.28 -3.63 -8.21
N ARG A 4 2.40 -2.50 -7.52
CA ARG A 4 3.05 -2.44 -6.19
C ARG A 4 2.37 -1.41 -5.29
N TRP A 5 2.42 -1.66 -3.99
CA TRP A 5 1.95 -0.71 -2.99
C TRP A 5 3.09 0.17 -2.50
N ARG A 6 2.84 1.48 -2.44
CA ARG A 6 3.63 2.44 -1.70
C ARG A 6 2.92 2.74 -0.39
N TYR A 7 3.67 2.66 0.71
CA TYR A 7 3.15 2.86 2.05
C TYR A 7 3.46 4.27 2.53
N GLU A 8 2.47 4.96 3.09
CA GLU A 8 2.56 6.34 3.54
C GLU A 8 1.99 6.48 4.95
N ASN A 9 2.63 7.30 5.77
CA ASN A 9 2.13 7.60 7.11
C ASN A 9 1.12 8.76 7.08
N ALA A 10 0.59 9.12 8.25
CA ALA A 10 -0.38 10.21 8.41
C ALA A 10 0.13 11.58 7.91
N ASN A 11 1.44 11.77 7.83
CA ASN A 11 2.06 13.01 7.37
C ASN A 11 2.39 12.99 5.87
N GLY A 12 2.04 11.92 5.14
CA GLY A 12 2.42 11.74 3.73
C GLY A 12 3.89 11.37 3.54
N GLY A 13 4.59 10.98 4.62
CA GLY A 13 5.94 10.44 4.54
C GLY A 13 5.91 8.97 4.14
N GLU A 14 6.78 8.58 3.22
CA GLU A 14 6.92 7.18 2.82
C GLU A 14 7.40 6.34 4.01
N VAL A 15 6.64 5.29 4.33
CA VAL A 15 7.02 4.33 5.36
C VAL A 15 7.85 3.24 4.69
N THR A 16 9.16 3.31 4.92
CA THR A 16 10.13 2.29 4.47
C THR A 16 10.68 1.46 5.62
N ASP A 17 10.32 1.80 6.85
CA ASP A 17 10.80 1.18 8.08
C ASP A 17 9.89 0.01 8.48
N GLY A 18 10.51 -1.11 8.85
CA GLY A 18 9.81 -2.33 9.29
C GLY A 18 9.74 -3.46 8.25
N PRO A 19 9.11 -4.60 8.61
CA PRO A 19 8.92 -5.75 7.73
C PRO A 19 7.81 -5.50 6.71
N LEU A 20 7.83 -4.34 6.05
CA LEU A 20 6.80 -3.98 5.08
C LEU A 20 6.98 -4.81 3.80
N PRO A 21 5.92 -5.52 3.38
CA PRO A 21 5.97 -6.38 2.20
C PRO A 21 6.13 -5.54 0.94
N ARG A 22 7.25 -5.70 0.25
CA ARG A 22 7.53 -5.04 -1.04
C ARG A 22 7.02 -5.86 -2.22
N GLU A 23 5.84 -6.43 -2.05
CA GLU A 23 5.26 -7.41 -2.97
C GLU A 23 4.93 -6.77 -4.32
N ILE A 24 5.17 -7.56 -5.36
CA ILE A 24 4.90 -7.21 -6.74
C ILE A 24 3.75 -8.10 -7.20
N PHE A 25 2.66 -7.45 -7.62
CA PHE A 25 1.44 -8.12 -8.03
C PHE A 25 1.35 -8.19 -9.56
N PRO A 26 0.82 -9.30 -10.10
CA PRO A 26 0.61 -9.46 -11.53
C PRO A 26 -0.57 -8.64 -12.06
N SER A 27 -1.45 -8.13 -11.19
CA SER A 27 -2.68 -7.41 -11.53
C SER A 27 -3.16 -6.51 -10.39
N GLN A 28 -3.90 -5.46 -10.72
CA GLN A 28 -4.55 -4.57 -9.74
C GLN A 28 -5.43 -5.34 -8.75
N ALA A 29 -6.27 -6.26 -9.25
CA ALA A 29 -7.17 -7.05 -8.41
C ALA A 29 -6.42 -7.91 -7.37
N ASP A 30 -5.26 -8.46 -7.74
CA ASP A 30 -4.38 -9.20 -6.83
C ASP A 30 -3.83 -8.27 -5.73
N ALA A 31 -3.37 -7.08 -6.13
CA ALA A 31 -2.88 -6.06 -5.21
C ALA A 31 -3.98 -5.60 -4.23
N GLU A 32 -5.20 -5.37 -4.71
CA GLU A 32 -6.35 -4.96 -3.88
C GLU A 32 -6.78 -6.07 -2.93
N SER A 33 -6.84 -7.31 -3.40
CA SER A 33 -7.18 -8.46 -2.55
C SER A 33 -6.15 -8.62 -1.43
N TRP A 34 -4.87 -8.55 -1.77
CA TRP A 34 -3.77 -8.59 -0.79
C TRP A 34 -3.86 -7.44 0.23
N LEU A 35 -4.19 -6.22 -0.21
CA LEU A 35 -4.34 -5.08 0.68
C LEU A 35 -5.50 -5.30 1.66
N GLY A 36 -6.63 -5.84 1.18
CA GLY A 36 -7.77 -6.19 2.01
C GLY A 36 -7.49 -7.23 3.10
N GLU A 37 -6.47 -8.07 2.90
CA GLU A 37 -6.01 -9.04 3.89
C GLU A 37 -4.95 -8.46 4.85
N ASN A 38 -4.08 -7.56 4.36
CA ASN A 38 -2.91 -7.07 5.10
C ASN A 38 -3.07 -5.67 5.71
N TRP A 39 -4.11 -4.91 5.38
CA TRP A 39 -4.29 -3.51 5.83
C TRP A 39 -4.19 -3.32 7.35
N ARG A 40 -4.65 -4.29 8.15
CA ARG A 40 -4.58 -4.23 9.62
C ARG A 40 -3.15 -4.27 10.12
N THR A 41 -2.33 -5.15 9.53
CA THR A 41 -0.90 -5.28 9.85
C THR A 41 -0.11 -4.05 9.39
N LEU A 42 -0.50 -3.49 8.24
CA LEU A 42 0.07 -2.24 7.73
C LEU A 42 -0.22 -1.07 8.69
N LEU A 43 -1.47 -0.93 9.14
CA LEU A 43 -1.85 0.06 10.17
C LEU A 43 -1.07 -0.12 11.48
N ASP A 44 -0.94 -1.36 11.95
CA ASP A 44 -0.15 -1.67 13.16
C ASP A 44 1.33 -1.28 12.99
N SER A 45 1.85 -1.41 11.78
CA SER A 45 3.21 -0.97 11.41
C SER A 45 3.33 0.55 11.21
N GLY A 46 2.25 1.32 11.40
CA GLY A 46 2.23 2.78 11.25
C GLY A 46 1.97 3.30 9.84
N VAL A 47 1.55 2.43 8.91
CA VAL A 47 1.09 2.81 7.58
C VAL A 47 -0.35 3.30 7.68
N GLU A 48 -0.60 4.52 7.27
CA GLU A 48 -1.93 5.14 7.39
C GLU A 48 -2.64 5.21 6.03
N GLN A 49 -1.85 5.34 4.97
CA GLN A 49 -2.32 5.47 3.61
C GLN A 49 -1.46 4.61 2.68
N VAL A 50 -2.06 4.18 1.58
CA VAL A 50 -1.35 3.46 0.53
C VAL A 50 -1.65 4.05 -0.84
N SER A 51 -0.65 3.95 -1.70
CA SER A 51 -0.74 4.34 -3.10
C SER A 51 -0.41 3.13 -3.98
N LEU A 52 -1.29 2.82 -4.92
CA LEU A 52 -1.11 1.77 -5.92
C LEU A 52 -0.31 2.33 -7.10
N LEU A 53 0.82 1.69 -7.39
CA LEU A 53 1.65 2.02 -8.54
C LEU A 53 1.56 0.91 -9.58
N GLU A 54 1.37 1.29 -10.84
CA GLU A 54 1.63 0.44 -12.01
C GLU A 54 3.00 0.81 -12.57
N ASP A 55 3.96 -0.10 -12.42
CA ASP A 55 5.36 0.11 -12.76
C ASP A 55 5.94 1.31 -11.97
N ASP A 56 6.13 2.47 -12.61
CA ASP A 56 6.55 3.72 -11.96
C ASP A 56 5.41 4.74 -11.79
N LYS A 57 4.23 4.48 -12.35
CA LYS A 57 3.11 5.42 -12.35
C LYS A 57 2.18 5.18 -11.17
N VAL A 58 1.85 6.24 -10.42
CA VAL A 58 0.81 6.18 -9.38
C VAL A 58 -0.54 6.16 -10.07
N GLU A 59 -1.23 5.02 -10.02
CA GLU A 59 -2.58 4.86 -10.55
C GLU A 59 -3.63 5.25 -9.52
N TYR A 60 -3.40 4.90 -8.25
CA TYR A 60 -4.30 5.19 -7.15
C TYR A 60 -3.50 5.75 -5.97
N GLY A 61 -3.81 6.96 -5.51
CA GLY A 61 -3.02 7.64 -4.47
C GLY A 61 -3.83 7.98 -3.22
N GLY A 62 -3.21 7.88 -2.05
CA GLY A 62 -3.79 8.37 -0.79
C GLY A 62 -5.00 7.58 -0.29
N MET A 63 -5.04 6.28 -0.56
CA MET A 63 -6.13 5.43 -0.04
C MET A 63 -5.88 5.15 1.43
N SER A 64 -6.75 5.67 2.30
CA SER A 64 -6.63 5.47 3.75
C SER A 64 -6.91 4.02 4.13
N LEU A 65 -6.06 3.44 4.97
CA LEU A 65 -6.26 2.09 5.51
C LEU A 65 -7.21 2.06 6.71
N ARG A 66 -7.48 3.22 7.31
CA ARG A 66 -8.43 3.32 8.42
C ARG A 66 -9.85 3.12 7.91
N ALA A 67 -10.53 2.12 8.47
CA ALA A 67 -11.98 2.07 8.42
C ALA A 67 -12.53 3.22 9.29
N GLU A 68 -13.39 4.06 8.72
CA GLU A 68 -14.14 5.09 9.47
C GLU A 68 -15.03 4.49 10.56
#